data_AF-A0A7K5ADS3-F1
#
_entry.id   AF-A0A7K5ADS3-F1
#
_cell.length_a   1.000
_cell.length_b   1.000
_cell.length_c   1.000
_cell.angle_alpha   90.00
_cell.angle_beta   90.00
_cell.angle_gamma   90.00
#
_symmetry.space_group_name_H-M   'P 1'
#
loop_
_entity.id
_entity.type
_entity.pdbx_description
1 polymer ?
#
loop_
_entity_poly.entity_id
_entity_poly.type
_entity_poly.pdbx_seq_one_letter_code
_entity_poly.pdbx_strand_id
1 'polypeptide(L)' 'TDPGFRSLATQLGILPNLKELNLGSSRLSGQLRQLLGDLRTPLESLELPFCSLLPGDFAFL' A
#
# COMPACT_ATOMS: atom_id res chain seq x y z
N THR A 1 -8.50 -3.09 12.76
CA THR A 1 -8.02 -3.00 11.37
C THR A 1 -8.95 -3.81 10.50
N ASP A 2 -9.34 -3.29 9.33
CA ASP A 2 -10.34 -3.93 8.48
C ASP A 2 -9.81 -5.27 7.91
N PRO A 3 -10.51 -6.40 8.10
CA PRO A 3 -10.06 -7.71 7.65
C PRO A 3 -9.99 -7.82 6.11
N GLY A 4 -10.86 -7.10 5.39
CA GLY A 4 -10.79 -7.00 3.94
C GLY A 4 -9.52 -6.28 3.48
N PHE A 5 -9.16 -5.20 4.17
CA PHE A 5 -7.92 -4.47 3.86
C PHE A 5 -6.66 -5.31 4.12
N ARG A 6 -6.63 -6.11 5.19
CA ARG A 6 -5.54 -7.07 5.43
C ARG A 6 -5.46 -8.11 4.31
N SER A 7 -6.60 -8.66 3.90
CA SER A 7 -6.64 -9.63 2.79
C SER A 7 -6.07 -9.04 1.51
N LEU A 8 -6.43 -7.79 1.18
CA LEU A 8 -5.89 -7.07 0.02
C LEU A 8 -4.37 -6.95 0.08
N ALA A 9 -3.81 -6.54 1.22
CA ALA A 9 -2.35 -6.43 1.40
C ALA A 9 -1.64 -7.76 1.14
N THR A 10 -2.14 -8.85 1.72
CA THR A 10 -1.60 -10.20 1.48
C THR A 10 -1.68 -10.59 0.01
N GLN A 11 -2.80 -10.31 -0.67
CA GLN A 11 -2.98 -10.65 -2.08
C GLN A 11 -2.06 -9.85 -2.99
N LEU A 12 -1.81 -8.57 -2.71
CA LEU A 12 -0.82 -7.77 -3.43
C LEU A 12 0.60 -8.32 -3.23
N GLY A 13 0.91 -8.75 -2.01
CA GLY A 13 2.23 -9.27 -1.65
C GLY A 13 2.65 -10.57 -2.33
N ILE A 14 1.69 -11.36 -2.83
CA ILE A 14 1.97 -12.61 -3.53
C ILE A 14 2.08 -12.45 -5.05
N LEU A 15 1.87 -11.24 -5.59
CA LEU A 15 1.98 -10.98 -7.03
C LEU A 15 3.47 -10.93 -7.43
N PRO A 16 4.00 -11.92 -8.15
CA PRO A 16 5.44 -12.06 -8.35
C PRO A 16 6.05 -11.00 -9.29
N ASN A 17 5.22 -10.32 -10.07
CA ASN A 17 5.64 -9.33 -11.06
C ASN A 17 4.98 -7.96 -10.82
N LEU A 18 4.51 -7.68 -9.59
CA LEU A 18 3.95 -6.38 -9.28
C LEU A 18 5.08 -5.34 -9.25
N LYS A 19 5.09 -4.47 -10.25
CA LYS A 19 6.06 -3.38 -10.42
C LYS A 19 5.46 -2.01 -10.16
N GLU A 20 4.18 -1.85 -10.46
CA GLU A 20 3.48 -0.57 -10.38
C GLU A 20 2.23 -0.73 -9.53
N LEU A 21 2.05 0.14 -8.55
CA LEU A 21 0.87 0.18 -7.70
C LEU A 21 0.31 1.60 -7.65
N ASN A 22 -0.91 1.78 -8.15
CA ASN A 22 -1.64 3.04 -8.07
C ASN A 22 -2.86 2.88 -7.17
N LEU A 23 -2.93 3.71 -6.14
CA LEU A 23 -4.03 3.72 -5.17
C LEU A 23 -4.68 5.10 -5.07
N GLY A 24 -4.60 5.90 -6.13
CA GLY A 24 -5.14 7.24 -6.17
C GLY A 24 -6.57 7.33 -5.65
N SER A 25 -6.86 8.37 -4.87
CA SER A 25 -8.16 8.61 -4.24
C SER A 25 -8.62 7.53 -3.23
N SER A 26 -7.71 6.68 -2.74
CA SER A 26 -8.02 5.70 -1.69
C SER A 26 -7.86 6.29 -0.29
N ARG A 27 -8.70 5.90 0.67
CA ARG A 27 -8.56 6.32 2.07
C ARG A 27 -7.52 5.46 2.78
N LEU A 28 -6.25 5.90 2.76
CA LEU A 28 -5.11 5.13 3.30
C LEU A 28 -4.49 5.72 4.58
N SER A 29 -5.16 6.67 5.22
CA SER A 29 -4.67 7.35 6.43
C SER A 29 -4.25 6.35 7.53
N GLY A 30 -2.94 6.28 7.82
CA GLY A 30 -2.36 5.40 8.83
C GLY A 30 -2.33 3.91 8.44
N GLN A 31 -2.59 3.58 7.17
CA GLN A 31 -2.71 2.20 6.68
C GLN A 31 -1.61 1.83 5.68
N LEU A 32 -0.76 2.77 5.25
CA LEU A 32 0.19 2.54 4.17
C LEU A 32 1.21 1.44 4.53
N ARG A 33 1.68 1.44 5.79
CA ARG A 33 2.59 0.41 6.30
C ARG A 33 2.00 -1.00 6.24
N GLN A 34 0.71 -1.16 6.56
CA GLN A 34 0.07 -2.47 6.48
C GLN A 34 -0.04 -2.93 5.03
N LEU A 35 -0.34 -2.01 4.10
CA LEU A 35 -0.53 -2.35 2.69
C LEU A 35 0.77 -2.71 1.99
N LEU A 36 1.82 -1.92 2.20
CA LEU A 36 3.11 -2.10 1.53
C LEU A 36 4.01 -3.09 2.24
N GLY A 37 3.79 -3.32 3.54
CA GLY A 37 4.65 -4.19 4.36
C GLY A 37 4.62 -5.68 3.96
N ASP A 38 3.56 -6.12 3.29
CA ASP A 38 3.42 -7.51 2.82
C ASP A 38 3.98 -7.71 1.40
N LEU A 39 4.42 -6.64 0.72
CA LEU A 39 5.02 -6.73 -0.63
C LEU A 39 6.34 -7.49 -0.59
N ARG A 40 6.42 -8.58 -1.35
CA ARG A 40 7.62 -9.43 -1.44
C ARG A 40 8.62 -8.95 -2.49
N THR A 41 8.16 -8.19 -3.47
CA THR A 41 9.00 -7.60 -4.51
C THR A 41 8.96 -6.08 -4.40
N PRO A 42 10.09 -5.40 -4.62
CA PRO A 42 10.11 -3.94 -4.64
C PRO A 42 9.29 -3.43 -5.82
N LEU A 43 8.50 -2.38 -5.58
CA LEU A 43 7.82 -1.64 -6.63
C LEU A 43 8.83 -0.75 -7.37
N GLU A 44 8.66 -0.63 -8.68
CA GLU A 44 9.34 0.34 -9.53
C GLU A 44 8.59 1.69 -9.53
N SER A 45 7.26 1.67 -9.39
CA SER A 45 6.42 2.87 -9.29
C SER A 45 5.33 2.71 -8.22
N LEU A 46 5.13 3.77 -7.42
CA LEU A 46 4.07 3.86 -6.42
C LEU A 46 3.38 5.22 -6.53
N GLU A 47 2.09 5.21 -6.79
CA GLU A 47 1.27 6.41 -6.92
C GLU A 47 0.20 6.47 -5.82
N LEU A 48 0.25 7.55 -5.02
CA LEU A 48 -0.67 7.80 -3.90
C LEU A 48 -1.37 9.17 -3.96
N PRO A 49 -1.85 9.65 -5.14
CA PRO A 49 -2.50 10.95 -5.22
C PRO A 49 -3.82 10.95 -4.43
N PHE A 50 -4.07 12.01 -3.65
CA PHE A 50 -5.33 12.20 -2.91
C PHE A 50 -5.66 11.07 -1.91
N CYS A 51 -4.65 10.47 -1.26
CA CYS A 51 -4.86 9.34 -0.35
C CYS A 51 -5.07 9.70 1.14
N SER A 52 -5.19 10.99 1.46
CA SER A 52 -5.33 11.51 2.84
C SER A 52 -4.25 10.97 3.80
N LEU A 53 -3.01 10.83 3.33
CA LEU A 53 -1.90 10.27 4.09
C LEU A 53 -1.58 11.13 5.31
N LEU A 54 -1.27 10.47 6.42
CA LEU A 54 -0.79 11.09 7.65
C LEU A 54 0.74 11.16 7.64
N PRO A 55 1.36 12.03 8.46
CA PRO A 55 2.82 12.07 8.60
C PRO A 55 3.45 10.69 8.89
N GLY A 56 2.75 9.85 9.67
CA GLY A 56 3.20 8.49 9.97
C GLY A 56 3.21 7.52 8.79
N ASP A 57 2.45 7.79 7.72
CA ASP A 57 2.48 6.97 6.50
C ASP A 57 3.79 7.18 5.71
N PHE A 58 4.37 8.38 5.78
CA PHE A 58 5.64 8.69 5.10
C PHE A 58 6.88 8.17 5.83
N ALA A 59 6.77 7.77 7.09
CA ALA A 59 7.91 7.26 7.87
C ALA A 59 8.49 5.94 7.32
N PHE A 60 7.85 5.34 6.31
CA PHE A 60 8.16 4.03 5.75
C PHE A 60 8.36 4.06 4.22
N LEU A 61 8.35 5.24 3.61
CA LEU A 61 8.73 5.47 2.20
C LEU A 61 10.20 5.91 2.16
#